data_AF-A0A0C9YK94-F1
#
_entry.id   AF-A0A0C9YK94-F1
#
_cell.length_a   1.000
_cell.length_b   1.000
_cell.length_c   1.000
_cell.angle_alpha   90.00
_cell.angle_beta   90.00
_cell.angle_gamma   90.00
#
_symmetry.space_group_name_H-M   'P 1'
#
loop_
_entity.id
_entity.type
_entity.pdbx_description
1 polymer ?
#
loop_
_entity_poly.entity_id
_entity_poly.type
_entity_poly.pdbx_seq_one_letter_code
_entity_poly.pdbx_strand_id
1 'polypeptide(L)'
;MGKELDQLRTELDRLRRRECELLQELSDVRAAAEIQSKKIDDIIEMQSVSVIDRLPVETLSRILHFALSVTRYKEWERHPLWKRQYAGVSRRWRDIILNSPLFWSSICVGFGWPSSYIKMHLARSHEHLLDITIRQWSSDDELADPLLRCSRRWRSLTICFIFTSRTLCLVRDLLSDLRGLSFPHLKQLHVEGYGRFNVKFLTAG
;
A
#
# COMPACT_ATOMS: atom_id res chain seq x y z
N MET A 1 18.74 -62.10 58.95
CA MET A 1 19.44 -61.93 57.65
C MET A 1 18.69 -62.52 56.45
N GLY A 2 18.20 -63.78 56.46
CA GLY A 2 17.49 -64.35 55.29
C GLY A 2 16.20 -63.62 54.86
N LYS A 3 15.30 -63.32 55.80
CA LYS A 3 14.00 -62.67 55.51
C LYS A 3 14.11 -61.25 54.94
N GLU A 4 15.13 -60.52 55.37
CA GLU A 4 15.36 -59.13 54.97
C GLU A 4 15.93 -59.04 53.54
N LEU A 5 16.78 -60.01 53.18
CA LEU A 5 17.30 -60.17 51.82
C LEU A 5 16.20 -60.54 50.82
N ASP A 6 15.27 -61.40 51.22
CA ASP A 6 14.12 -61.79 50.38
C ASP A 6 13.11 -60.64 50.21
N GLN A 7 12.92 -59.80 51.23
CA GLN A 7 12.14 -58.57 51.12
C GLN A 7 12.78 -57.57 50.14
N LEU A 8 14.08 -57.33 50.24
CA LEU A 8 14.80 -56.43 49.32
C LEU A 8 14.74 -56.93 47.87
N ARG A 9 14.82 -58.26 47.64
CA ARG A 9 14.65 -58.85 46.31
C ARG A 9 13.25 -58.66 45.75
N THR A 10 12.24 -58.88 46.57
CA THR A 10 10.83 -58.70 46.17
C THR A 10 10.56 -57.24 45.80
N GLU A 11 11.10 -56.30 46.57
CA GLU A 11 10.94 -54.87 46.29
C GLU A 11 11.74 -54.44 45.05
N LEU A 12 12.94 -54.98 44.84
CA LEU A 12 13.71 -54.75 43.60
C LEU A 12 12.93 -55.21 42.36
N ASP A 13 12.32 -56.40 42.40
CA ASP A 13 11.53 -56.94 41.29
C ASP A 13 10.25 -56.14 41.04
N ARG A 14 9.67 -55.56 42.10
CA ARG A 14 8.55 -54.62 41.98
C ARG A 14 8.99 -53.33 41.29
N LEU A 15 10.11 -52.73 41.71
CA LEU A 15 10.62 -51.49 41.12
C LEU A 15 11.01 -51.67 39.66
N ARG A 16 11.65 -52.79 39.30
CA ARG A 16 11.98 -53.11 37.89
C ARG A 16 10.75 -53.23 37.00
N ARG A 17 9.68 -53.88 37.50
CA ARG A 17 8.41 -53.94 36.76
C ARG A 17 7.83 -52.54 36.56
N ARG A 18 7.89 -51.69 37.59
CA ARG A 18 7.41 -50.32 37.49
C ARG A 18 8.24 -49.48 36.52
N GLU A 19 9.56 -49.67 36.49
CA GLU A 19 10.45 -49.03 35.51
C GLU A 19 10.04 -49.40 34.08
N CYS A 20 9.81 -50.70 33.80
CA CYS A 20 9.34 -51.14 32.48
C CYS A 20 7.99 -50.52 32.09
N GLU A 21 7.02 -50.48 33.02
CA GLU A 21 5.71 -49.84 32.78
C GLU A 21 5.85 -48.35 32.45
N LEU A 22 6.65 -47.63 33.23
CA LEU A 22 6.87 -46.19 33.03
C LEU A 22 7.58 -45.90 31.71
N LEU A 23 8.54 -46.74 31.32
CA LEU A 23 9.21 -46.61 30.02
C LEU A 23 8.26 -46.84 28.85
N GLN A 24 7.34 -47.80 28.98
CA GLN A 24 6.30 -48.03 27.99
C GLN A 24 5.34 -46.83 27.89
N GLU A 25 4.85 -46.34 29.02
CA GLU A 25 3.96 -45.18 29.08
C GLU A 25 4.63 -43.93 28.49
N LEU A 26 5.91 -43.71 28.80
CA LEU A 26 6.69 -42.61 28.23
C LEU A 26 6.83 -42.73 26.71
N SER A 27 7.03 -43.94 26.19
CA SER A 27 7.10 -44.22 24.75
C SER A 27 5.78 -43.88 24.07
N ASP A 28 4.67 -44.32 24.65
CA ASP A 28 3.32 -44.09 24.09
C ASP A 28 2.97 -42.59 24.09
N VAL A 29 3.29 -41.88 25.17
CA VAL A 29 3.10 -40.42 25.25
C VAL A 29 3.95 -39.69 24.21
N ARG A 30 5.20 -40.11 23.97
CA ARG A 30 6.05 -39.51 22.94
C ARG A 30 5.49 -39.72 21.54
N ALA A 31 5.03 -40.93 21.22
CA ALA A 31 4.39 -41.22 19.94
C ALA A 31 3.12 -40.39 19.75
N ALA A 32 2.29 -40.26 20.79
CA ALA A 32 1.10 -39.41 20.75
C ALA A 32 1.46 -37.92 20.56
N ALA A 33 2.51 -37.44 21.23
CA ALA A 33 2.99 -36.07 21.08
C ALA A 33 3.51 -35.79 19.66
N GLU A 34 4.26 -36.71 19.05
CA GLU A 34 4.69 -36.61 17.65
C GLU A 34 3.51 -36.52 16.69
N ILE A 35 2.47 -37.35 16.89
CA ILE A 35 1.23 -37.29 16.09
C ILE A 35 0.56 -35.92 16.22
N GLN A 36 0.51 -35.35 17.44
CA GLN A 36 -0.11 -34.04 17.65
C GLN A 36 0.75 -32.90 17.08
N SER A 37 2.07 -32.94 17.24
CA SER A 37 2.97 -31.97 16.62
C SER A 37 2.80 -31.94 15.11
N LYS A 38 2.74 -33.12 14.47
CA LYS A 38 2.51 -33.22 13.02
C LYS A 38 1.17 -32.60 12.60
N LYS A 39 0.09 -32.85 13.35
CA LYS A 39 -1.22 -32.24 13.08
C LYS A 39 -1.19 -30.71 13.23
N ILE A 40 -0.45 -30.20 14.21
CA ILE A 40 -0.27 -28.76 14.40
C ILE A 40 0.48 -28.16 13.21
N ASP A 41 1.57 -28.80 12.78
CA ASP A 41 2.34 -28.38 11.62
C ASP A 41 1.48 -28.38 10.34
N ASP A 42 0.67 -29.42 10.11
CA ASP A 42 -0.26 -29.50 8.98
C ASP A 42 -1.29 -28.35 9.02
N ILE A 43 -1.85 -28.03 10.19
CA ILE A 43 -2.81 -26.90 10.34
C ILE A 43 -2.12 -25.56 10.07
N ILE A 44 -0.90 -25.38 10.58
CA ILE A 44 -0.11 -24.16 10.35
C ILE A 44 0.21 -24.02 8.86
N GLU A 45 0.64 -25.08 8.19
CA GLU A 45 0.89 -25.07 6.74
C GLU A 45 -0.39 -24.71 5.96
N MET A 46 -1.54 -25.32 6.31
CA MET A 46 -2.82 -25.00 5.67
C MET A 46 -3.27 -23.55 5.90
N GLN A 47 -2.97 -22.97 7.07
CA GLN A 47 -3.28 -21.58 7.40
C GLN A 47 -2.25 -20.57 6.90
N SER A 48 -1.00 -21.00 6.63
CA SER A 48 0.13 -20.13 6.30
C SER A 48 -0.04 -19.32 5.02
N VAL A 49 -0.92 -19.77 4.11
CA VAL A 49 -1.26 -19.01 2.91
C VAL A 49 -2.35 -18.01 3.25
N SER A 50 -1.94 -16.79 3.60
CA SER A 50 -2.83 -15.64 3.77
C SER A 50 -3.85 -15.57 2.64
N VAL A 51 -5.12 -15.30 2.96
CA VAL A 51 -6.20 -15.17 1.97
C VAL A 51 -5.84 -14.16 0.88
N ILE A 52 -5.09 -13.12 1.24
CA ILE A 52 -4.59 -12.08 0.31
C ILE A 52 -3.61 -12.68 -0.71
N ASP A 53 -2.82 -13.68 -0.32
CA ASP A 53 -1.84 -14.33 -1.21
C ASP A 53 -2.51 -15.25 -2.24
N ARG A 54 -3.75 -15.69 -1.98
CA ARG A 54 -4.55 -16.49 -2.93
C ARG A 54 -5.26 -15.64 -3.99
N LEU A 55 -5.36 -14.33 -3.80
CA LEU A 55 -6.01 -13.45 -4.78
C LEU A 55 -5.22 -13.43 -6.08
N PRO A 56 -5.85 -13.41 -7.26
CA PRO A 56 -5.16 -13.06 -8.51
C PRO A 56 -4.53 -11.67 -8.43
N VAL A 57 -3.44 -11.46 -9.18
CA VAL A 57 -2.69 -10.20 -9.15
C VAL A 57 -3.55 -9.01 -9.58
N GLU A 58 -4.48 -9.23 -10.50
CA GLU A 58 -5.43 -8.24 -11.02
C GLU A 58 -6.41 -7.80 -9.94
N THR A 59 -6.93 -8.75 -9.17
CA THR A 59 -7.85 -8.49 -8.06
C THR A 59 -7.16 -7.70 -6.96
N LEU A 60 -5.96 -8.14 -6.57
CA LEU A 60 -5.16 -7.42 -5.58
C LEU A 60 -4.78 -6.02 -6.07
N SER A 61 -4.39 -5.87 -7.35
CA SER A 61 -4.09 -4.57 -7.94
C SER A 61 -5.30 -3.63 -7.93
N ARG A 62 -6.51 -4.13 -8.19
CA ARG A 62 -7.74 -3.33 -8.10
C ARG A 62 -8.03 -2.88 -6.68
N ILE A 63 -7.93 -3.80 -5.70
CA ILE A 63 -8.12 -3.48 -4.28
C ILE A 63 -7.14 -2.39 -3.85
N LEU A 64 -5.84 -2.57 -4.18
CA LEU A 64 -4.81 -1.58 -3.89
C LEU A 64 -5.10 -0.25 -4.59
N HIS A 65 -5.58 -0.27 -5.83
CA HIS A 65 -5.89 0.95 -6.58
C HIS A 65 -7.01 1.73 -5.89
N PHE A 66 -8.07 1.05 -5.46
CA PHE A 66 -9.14 1.69 -4.67
C PHE A 66 -8.62 2.23 -3.34
N ALA A 67 -7.81 1.46 -2.60
CA ALA A 67 -7.27 1.88 -1.31
C ALA A 67 -6.30 3.06 -1.41
N LEU A 68 -5.56 3.16 -2.52
CA LEU A 68 -4.60 4.25 -2.78
C LEU A 68 -5.20 5.42 -3.54
N SER A 69 -6.38 5.27 -4.15
CA SER A 69 -7.05 6.36 -4.85
C SER A 69 -7.40 7.50 -3.87
N VAL A 70 -6.94 8.71 -4.18
CA VAL A 70 -7.22 9.90 -3.36
C VAL A 70 -8.67 10.31 -3.58
N THR A 71 -9.57 9.82 -2.73
CA THR A 71 -11.01 10.08 -2.85
C THR A 71 -11.50 11.22 -1.96
N ARG A 72 -10.74 11.62 -0.93
CA ARG A 72 -11.19 12.63 0.07
C ARG A 72 -10.32 13.87 0.12
N TYR A 73 -10.99 14.99 0.37
CA TYR A 73 -10.46 16.36 0.33
C TYR A 73 -9.27 16.66 1.27
N LYS A 74 -8.89 15.75 2.18
CA LYS A 74 -7.76 15.92 3.12
C LYS A 74 -6.74 14.77 3.12
N GLU A 75 -6.93 13.76 2.29
CA GLU A 75 -6.08 12.56 2.31
C GLU A 75 -4.87 12.67 1.36
N TRP A 76 -4.87 13.68 0.50
CA TRP A 76 -3.81 13.94 -0.47
C TRP A 76 -2.44 14.17 0.19
N GLU A 77 -2.37 14.88 1.32
CA GLU A 77 -1.12 15.12 2.07
C GLU A 77 -0.43 13.81 2.48
N ARG A 78 -1.21 12.75 2.71
CA ARG A 78 -0.71 11.44 3.15
C ARG A 78 -0.49 10.45 2.01
N HIS A 79 -0.92 10.78 0.80
CA HIS A 79 -0.83 9.88 -0.35
C HIS A 79 0.59 9.34 -0.64
N PRO A 80 1.69 10.13 -0.50
CA PRO A 80 3.05 9.61 -0.56
C PRO A 80 3.37 8.56 0.49
N LEU A 81 2.92 8.81 1.72
CA LEU A 81 3.16 7.95 2.86
C LEU A 81 2.41 6.64 2.69
N TRP A 82 1.19 6.68 2.14
CA TRP A 82 0.38 5.50 1.90
C TRP A 82 1.01 4.55 0.90
N LYS A 83 1.46 5.04 -0.28
CA LYS A 83 2.13 4.15 -1.24
C LYS A 83 3.35 3.46 -0.63
N ARG A 84 4.14 4.18 0.19
CA ARG A 84 5.28 3.60 0.92
C ARG A 84 4.84 2.58 1.97
N GLN A 85 3.81 2.89 2.76
CA GLN A 85 3.28 1.98 3.79
C GLN A 85 2.74 0.68 3.18
N TYR A 86 1.94 0.77 2.12
CA TYR A 86 1.38 -0.40 1.44
C TYR A 86 2.48 -1.22 0.74
N ALA A 87 3.49 -0.58 0.16
CA ALA A 87 4.68 -1.26 -0.37
C ALA A 87 5.58 -1.90 0.72
N GLY A 88 5.32 -1.59 2.00
CA GLY A 88 5.98 -2.20 3.15
C GLY A 88 5.34 -3.51 3.62
N VAL A 89 4.10 -3.78 3.25
CA VAL A 89 3.31 -4.93 3.77
C VAL A 89 3.91 -6.27 3.33
N SER A 90 4.19 -6.43 2.04
CA SER A 90 4.81 -7.65 1.50
C SER A 90 5.58 -7.35 0.21
N ARG A 91 6.46 -8.28 -0.19
CA ARG A 91 7.15 -8.21 -1.49
C ARG A 91 6.15 -8.12 -2.65
N ARG A 92 5.09 -8.92 -2.59
CA ARG A 92 4.03 -8.93 -3.59
C ARG A 92 3.33 -7.57 -3.74
N TRP A 93 2.96 -6.93 -2.63
CA TRP A 93 2.32 -5.62 -2.66
C TRP A 93 3.25 -4.55 -3.20
N ARG A 94 4.52 -4.59 -2.79
CA ARG A 94 5.57 -3.73 -3.32
C ARG A 94 5.69 -3.87 -4.83
N ASP A 95 5.81 -5.09 -5.34
CA ASP A 95 6.01 -5.32 -6.76
C ASP A 95 4.82 -4.82 -7.59
N ILE A 96 3.59 -5.03 -7.11
CA ILE A 96 2.39 -4.50 -7.76
C ILE A 96 2.39 -2.96 -7.76
N ILE A 97 2.63 -2.32 -6.61
CA ILE A 97 2.58 -0.86 -6.48
C ILE A 97 3.72 -0.19 -7.27
N LEU A 98 4.94 -0.72 -7.18
CA LEU A 98 6.11 -0.09 -7.79
C LEU A 98 6.17 -0.29 -9.31
N ASN A 99 5.67 -1.43 -9.83
CA ASN A 99 5.80 -1.78 -11.25
C ASN A 99 4.55 -1.52 -12.08
N SER A 100 3.39 -1.24 -11.47
CA SER A 100 2.18 -0.90 -12.23
C SER A 100 2.06 0.63 -12.41
N PRO A 101 2.09 1.14 -13.66
CA PRO A 101 2.05 2.58 -13.91
C PRO A 101 0.74 3.25 -13.46
N LEU A 102 -0.33 2.47 -13.36
CA LEU A 102 -1.65 2.89 -12.86
C LEU A 102 -1.57 3.54 -11.47
N PHE A 103 -0.66 3.08 -10.60
CA PHE A 103 -0.49 3.66 -9.27
C PHE A 103 0.23 5.00 -9.29
N TRP A 104 0.83 5.40 -10.41
CA TRP A 104 1.65 6.61 -10.53
C TRP A 104 1.03 7.66 -11.46
N SER A 105 -0.04 7.31 -12.17
CA SER A 105 -0.73 8.20 -13.10
C SER A 105 -1.56 9.30 -12.41
N SER A 106 -1.94 9.11 -11.15
CA SER A 106 -2.63 10.14 -10.36
C SER A 106 -1.61 10.95 -9.54
N ILE A 107 -1.44 12.21 -9.92
CA ILE A 107 -0.46 13.13 -9.33
C ILE A 107 -1.21 14.24 -8.61
N CYS A 108 -1.08 14.27 -7.28
CA CYS A 108 -1.50 15.43 -6.50
C CYS A 108 -0.27 16.29 -6.23
N VAL A 109 -0.37 17.59 -6.49
CA VAL A 109 0.68 18.57 -6.24
C VAL A 109 0.13 19.52 -5.20
N GLY A 110 0.86 19.71 -4.10
CA GLY A 110 0.42 20.54 -2.98
C GLY A 110 1.59 21.27 -2.35
N PHE A 111 1.28 22.22 -1.46
CA PHE A 111 2.29 22.95 -0.70
C PHE A 111 3.24 21.99 0.03
N GLY A 112 4.55 22.22 -0.10
CA GLY A 112 5.59 21.43 0.56
C GLY A 112 5.96 20.10 -0.13
N TRP A 113 5.43 19.83 -1.32
CA TRP A 113 5.81 18.62 -2.08
C TRP A 113 7.14 18.82 -2.82
N PRO A 114 8.14 17.95 -2.61
CA PRO A 114 9.41 18.10 -3.29
C PRO A 114 9.27 17.76 -4.78
N SER A 115 9.97 18.50 -5.65
CA SER A 115 10.02 18.25 -7.11
C SER A 115 10.43 16.82 -7.47
N SER A 116 11.29 16.20 -6.65
CA SER A 116 11.69 14.79 -6.79
C SER A 116 10.51 13.83 -6.75
N TYR A 117 9.46 14.13 -5.99
CA TYR A 117 8.28 13.29 -5.89
C TYR A 117 7.44 13.32 -7.17
N ILE A 118 7.29 14.50 -7.77
CA ILE A 118 6.63 14.66 -9.07
C ILE A 118 7.42 13.93 -10.15
N LYS A 119 8.73 14.14 -10.21
CA LYS A 119 9.62 13.44 -11.15
C LYS A 119 9.51 11.92 -11.00
N MET A 120 9.42 11.41 -9.77
CA MET A 120 9.20 9.98 -9.51
C MET A 120 7.85 9.48 -10.05
N HIS A 121 6.77 10.24 -9.89
CA HIS A 121 5.45 9.88 -10.46
C HIS A 121 5.47 9.88 -11.98
N LEU A 122 6.10 10.89 -12.57
CA LEU A 122 6.24 11.01 -14.02
C LEU A 122 7.06 9.85 -14.60
N ALA A 123 8.18 9.49 -13.95
CA ALA A 123 9.02 8.38 -14.39
C ALA A 123 8.27 7.03 -14.32
N ARG A 124 7.54 6.77 -13.23
CA ARG A 124 6.87 5.48 -13.00
C ARG A 124 5.52 5.34 -13.69
N SER A 125 4.90 6.46 -14.09
CA SER A 125 3.67 6.43 -14.89
C SER A 125 3.93 6.09 -16.36
N HIS A 126 5.19 6.06 -16.82
CA HIS A 126 5.57 5.72 -18.20
C HIS A 126 4.76 6.53 -19.23
N GLU A 127 3.99 5.89 -20.12
CA GLU A 127 3.12 6.56 -21.10
C GLU A 127 1.64 6.63 -20.66
N HIS A 128 1.33 6.26 -19.42
CA HIS A 128 -0.05 6.32 -18.94
C HIS A 128 -0.56 7.75 -18.91
N LEU A 129 -1.84 7.89 -19.22
CA LEU A 129 -2.56 9.15 -19.11
C LEU A 129 -2.63 9.61 -17.66
N LEU A 130 -2.42 10.91 -17.44
CA LEU A 130 -2.24 11.51 -16.13
C LEU A 130 -3.51 12.19 -15.63
N ASP A 131 -3.84 11.96 -14.37
CA ASP A 131 -4.81 12.75 -13.63
C ASP A 131 -4.07 13.64 -12.65
N ILE A 132 -4.11 14.94 -12.89
CA ILE A 132 -3.33 15.92 -12.15
C ILE A 132 -4.27 16.75 -11.29
N THR A 133 -3.99 16.80 -10.01
CA THR A 133 -4.67 17.69 -9.06
C THR A 133 -3.63 18.62 -8.46
N ILE A 134 -3.76 19.91 -8.69
CA ILE A 134 -2.92 20.92 -8.09
C ILE A 134 -3.71 21.62 -7.00
N ARG A 135 -3.15 21.69 -5.79
CA ARG A 135 -3.74 22.34 -4.63
C ARG A 135 -2.77 23.33 -4.03
N GLN A 136 -3.27 24.48 -3.60
CA GLN A 136 -2.47 25.45 -2.82
C GLN A 136 -1.13 25.81 -3.51
N TRP A 137 -1.19 26.07 -4.82
CA TRP A 137 -0.03 26.43 -5.64
C TRP A 137 0.74 27.60 -5.04
N SER A 138 2.07 27.50 -4.94
CA SER A 138 2.95 28.61 -4.53
C SER A 138 3.80 29.12 -5.69
N SER A 139 4.15 30.41 -5.69
CA SER A 139 4.88 31.06 -6.80
C SER A 139 6.29 30.54 -7.01
N ASP A 140 6.84 29.84 -6.02
CA ASP A 140 8.26 29.51 -5.94
C ASP A 140 8.54 28.09 -6.43
N ASP A 141 7.50 27.42 -6.95
CA ASP A 141 7.52 25.99 -7.24
C ASP A 141 8.07 25.69 -8.64
N GLU A 142 9.31 25.18 -8.69
CA GLU A 142 9.92 24.45 -9.83
C GLU A 142 9.13 23.19 -10.27
N LEU A 143 7.90 23.04 -9.77
CA LEU A 143 7.01 21.90 -9.95
C LEU A 143 6.22 21.99 -11.27
N ALA A 144 6.10 23.21 -11.83
CA ALA A 144 5.33 23.46 -13.04
C ALA A 144 5.96 22.82 -14.28
N ASP A 145 7.25 23.06 -14.50
CA ASP A 145 7.94 22.66 -15.73
C ASP A 145 7.90 21.14 -15.99
N PRO A 146 8.16 20.24 -15.02
CA PRO A 146 8.02 18.81 -15.24
C PRO A 146 6.61 18.38 -15.64
N LEU A 147 5.57 19.02 -15.08
CA LEU A 147 4.17 18.71 -15.38
C LEU A 147 3.78 19.24 -16.76
N LEU A 148 4.17 20.47 -17.10
CA LEU A 148 3.84 21.10 -18.39
C LEU A 148 4.44 20.30 -19.56
N ARG A 149 5.66 19.75 -19.38
CA ARG A 149 6.31 18.88 -20.38
C ARG A 149 5.53 17.60 -20.69
N CYS A 150 4.71 17.11 -19.75
CA CYS A 150 3.87 15.94 -19.96
C CYS A 150 2.41 16.28 -20.30
N SER A 151 2.11 17.54 -20.65
CA SER A 151 0.77 18.04 -21.03
C SER A 151 0.03 17.17 -22.03
N ARG A 152 0.74 16.56 -22.98
CA ARG A 152 0.15 15.67 -24.00
C ARG A 152 -0.51 14.43 -23.41
N ARG A 153 -0.07 13.99 -22.23
CA ARG A 153 -0.58 12.81 -21.53
C ARG A 153 -1.68 13.15 -20.53
N TRP A 154 -2.02 14.43 -20.35
CA TRP A 154 -3.02 14.81 -19.36
C TRP A 154 -4.40 14.33 -19.80
N ARG A 155 -5.09 13.62 -18.90
CA ARG A 155 -6.48 13.20 -19.05
C ARG A 155 -7.41 14.06 -18.21
N SER A 156 -6.99 14.39 -16.99
CA SER A 156 -7.72 15.32 -16.14
C SER A 156 -6.77 16.29 -15.46
N LEU A 157 -7.22 17.55 -15.33
CA LEU A 157 -6.53 18.59 -14.59
C LEU A 157 -7.51 19.23 -13.62
N THR A 158 -7.20 19.21 -12.34
CA THR A 158 -7.97 19.89 -11.30
C THR A 158 -7.07 20.92 -10.61
N ILE A 159 -7.50 22.18 -10.54
CA ILE A 159 -6.77 23.26 -9.87
C ILE A 159 -7.63 23.76 -8.71
N CYS A 160 -7.18 23.53 -7.49
CA CYS A 160 -7.81 23.98 -6.25
C CYS A 160 -6.98 25.08 -5.58
N PHE A 161 -7.58 26.22 -5.28
CA PHE A 161 -6.88 27.33 -4.61
C PHE A 161 -7.77 28.02 -3.59
N ILE A 162 -7.15 28.71 -2.63
CA ILE A 162 -7.87 29.60 -1.72
C ILE A 162 -7.93 30.96 -2.41
N PHE A 163 -9.09 31.62 -2.45
CA PHE A 163 -9.23 32.94 -3.07
C PHE A 163 -8.40 34.01 -2.33
N THR A 164 -7.26 34.37 -2.92
CA THR A 164 -6.46 35.54 -2.55
C THR A 164 -6.02 36.24 -3.84
N SER A 165 -5.66 37.51 -3.77
CA SER A 165 -5.14 38.24 -4.94
C SER A 165 -3.90 37.54 -5.54
N ARG A 166 -3.03 37.00 -4.69
CA ARG A 166 -1.82 36.27 -5.10
C ARG A 166 -2.14 34.95 -5.81
N THR A 167 -3.08 34.15 -5.30
CA THR A 167 -3.43 32.86 -5.94
C THR A 167 -4.12 33.06 -7.29
N LEU A 168 -4.90 34.13 -7.46
CA LEU A 168 -5.50 34.46 -8.76
C LEU A 168 -4.46 34.83 -9.82
N CYS A 169 -3.39 35.55 -9.44
CA CYS A 169 -2.27 35.79 -10.36
C CYS A 169 -1.59 34.48 -10.76
N LEU A 170 -1.30 33.60 -9.80
CA LEU A 170 -0.65 32.31 -10.08
C LEU A 170 -1.47 31.39 -10.98
N VAL A 171 -2.78 31.32 -10.75
CA VAL A 171 -3.69 30.58 -11.63
C VAL A 171 -3.73 31.20 -13.02
N ARG A 172 -3.72 32.54 -13.12
CA ARG A 172 -3.68 33.24 -14.41
C ARG A 172 -2.37 32.97 -15.15
N ASP A 173 -1.25 33.00 -14.46
CA ASP A 173 0.08 32.75 -15.05
C ASP A 173 0.15 31.30 -15.55
N LEU A 174 -0.24 30.33 -14.71
CA LEU A 174 -0.35 28.93 -15.12
C LEU A 174 -1.28 28.76 -16.34
N LEU A 175 -2.48 29.36 -16.32
CA LEU A 175 -3.40 29.29 -17.46
C LEU A 175 -2.82 29.95 -18.71
N SER A 176 -1.94 30.94 -18.56
CA SER A 176 -1.24 31.58 -19.68
C SER A 176 -0.18 30.65 -20.25
N ASP A 177 0.59 29.96 -19.40
CA ASP A 177 1.57 28.95 -19.82
C ASP A 177 0.91 27.77 -20.54
N LEU A 178 -0.32 27.41 -20.15
CA LEU A 178 -1.09 26.35 -20.81
C LEU A 178 -1.53 26.73 -22.25
N ARG A 179 -1.60 28.02 -22.62
CA ARG A 179 -2.11 28.46 -23.94
C ARG A 179 -1.25 27.98 -25.11
N GLY A 180 0.03 27.67 -24.89
CA GLY A 180 0.94 27.18 -25.92
C GLY A 180 1.06 25.66 -26.01
N LEU A 181 0.34 24.91 -25.17
CA LEU A 181 0.49 23.46 -25.05
C LEU A 181 -0.62 22.69 -25.78
N SER A 182 -0.32 21.43 -26.08
CA SER A 182 -1.24 20.50 -26.74
C SER A 182 -1.77 19.47 -25.74
N PHE A 183 -3.09 19.32 -25.70
CA PHE A 183 -3.81 18.43 -24.76
C PHE A 183 -4.69 17.41 -25.49
N PRO A 184 -4.13 16.48 -26.28
CA PRO A 184 -4.90 15.58 -27.14
C PRO A 184 -5.76 14.57 -26.37
N HIS A 185 -5.49 14.36 -25.09
CA HIS A 185 -6.19 13.37 -24.26
C HIS A 185 -6.97 13.99 -23.09
N LEU A 186 -6.97 15.31 -22.97
CA LEU A 186 -7.59 15.99 -21.84
C LEU A 186 -9.11 15.94 -22.01
N LYS A 187 -9.75 15.27 -21.05
CA LYS A 187 -11.21 15.12 -20.98
C LYS A 187 -11.84 16.02 -19.94
N GLN A 188 -11.06 16.42 -18.92
CA GLN A 188 -11.59 17.15 -17.77
C GLN A 188 -10.61 18.22 -17.35
N LEU A 189 -11.09 19.46 -17.27
CA LEU A 189 -10.40 20.58 -16.65
C LEU A 189 -11.34 21.12 -15.60
N HIS A 190 -10.94 21.11 -14.33
CA HIS A 190 -11.71 21.65 -13.23
C HIS A 190 -10.91 22.73 -12.53
N VAL A 191 -11.49 23.92 -12.39
CA VAL A 191 -10.88 25.03 -11.65
C VAL A 191 -11.82 25.39 -10.51
N GLU A 192 -11.33 25.23 -9.28
CA GLU A 192 -12.10 25.42 -8.05
C GLU A 192 -11.37 26.38 -7.11
N GLY A 193 -12.03 27.49 -6.78
CA GLY A 193 -11.57 28.42 -5.77
C GLY A 193 -12.42 28.30 -4.50
N TYR A 194 -11.75 28.13 -3.35
CA TYR A 194 -12.36 28.07 -2.03
C TYR A 194 -12.35 29.47 -1.40
N GLY A 195 -13.54 30.02 -1.10
CA GLY A 195 -13.76 31.37 -0.54
C GLY A 195 -15.25 31.61 -0.23
N ARG A 196 -15.66 32.84 0.13
CA ARG A 196 -17.09 33.18 0.41
C ARG A 196 -18.05 32.93 -0.77
N PHE A 197 -17.51 32.67 -1.96
CA PHE A 197 -18.25 32.27 -3.15
C PHE A 197 -17.53 31.09 -3.80
N ASN A 198 -18.15 29.91 -3.80
CA ASN A 198 -17.65 28.76 -4.56
C ASN A 198 -17.96 29.01 -6.03
N VAL A 199 -16.93 29.05 -6.87
CA VAL A 199 -17.10 29.14 -8.33
C VAL A 199 -16.44 27.93 -8.96
N LYS A 200 -17.25 27.14 -9.68
CA LYS A 200 -16.79 26.01 -10.49
C LYS A 200 -16.74 26.48 -11.94
N PHE A 201 -15.59 26.35 -12.59
CA PHE A 201 -15.48 26.63 -14.03
C PHE A 201 -15.09 25.39 -14.83
N LEU A 202 -15.85 25.24 -15.93
CA LEU A 202 -15.68 24.40 -17.12
C LEU A 202 -15.60 22.88 -16.90
N THR A 203 -16.24 22.15 -17.82
CA THR A 203 -15.95 20.76 -18.17
C THR A 203 -15.70 20.78 -19.66
N ALA A 204 -14.50 20.40 -20.09
CA ALA A 204 -14.24 20.20 -21.52
C ALA A 204 -15.08 19.01 -21.99
N GLY A 205 -15.86 19.21 -23.05
CA GLY A 205 -16.65 18.17 -23.71
C GLY A 205 -15.82 17.37 -24.69
#